data_AF-A0A7S8C9K2-F1
#
_entry.id   AF-A0A7S8C9K2-F1
#
_cell.length_a   1.000
_cell.length_b   1.000
_cell.length_c   1.000
_cell.angle_alpha   90.00
_cell.angle_beta   90.00
_cell.angle_gamma   90.00
#
_symmetry.space_group_name_H-M   'P 1'
#
loop_
_entity.id
_entity.type
_entity.pdbx_description
1 polymer ?
#
loop_
_entity_poly.entity_id
_entity_poly.type
_entity_poly.pdbx_seq_one_letter_code
_entity_poly.pdbx_strand_id
1 'polypeptide(L)'
;MKMINIFFLVIVITLISIGGFLFLVKEGEFEKTSHSSMRKEGLVKNNSLFLGYGMKWDGIGTPTIEKIQFYKEDGSLLSKREDEIVITPYIDTSKEIGSMYEEHLLEEGYMDHLLNVRGYKVTDHFHMVLKVEIGQNTDFQDIGKIRIMYKKFGLTKFQEISLEEGIVSGK
;
A
#
# COMPACT_ATOMS: atom_id res chain seq x y z
N MET A 1 -35.40 7.95 43.06
CA MET A 1 -35.14 9.09 42.15
C MET A 1 -33.65 9.27 41.82
N LYS A 2 -32.73 9.39 42.80
CA LYS A 2 -31.27 9.56 42.54
C LYS A 2 -30.64 8.43 41.69
N MET A 3 -31.00 7.16 41.94
CA MET A 3 -30.47 6.03 41.16
C MET A 3 -30.91 6.03 39.69
N ILE A 4 -32.12 6.48 39.38
CA ILE A 4 -32.63 6.58 38.00
C ILE A 4 -31.84 7.63 37.21
N ASN A 5 -31.50 8.75 37.84
CA ASN A 5 -30.70 9.81 37.21
C ASN A 5 -29.25 9.36 36.96
N ILE A 6 -28.66 8.59 37.89
CA ILE A 6 -27.32 8.03 37.70
C ILE A 6 -27.33 7.01 36.55
N PHE A 7 -28.34 6.13 36.49
CA PHE A 7 -28.47 5.15 35.42
C PHE A 7 -28.57 5.82 34.04
N PHE A 8 -29.40 6.86 33.92
CA PHE A 8 -29.53 7.60 32.67
C PHE A 8 -28.23 8.31 32.27
N LEU A 9 -27.50 8.89 33.24
CA LEU A 9 -26.19 9.49 33.00
C LEU A 9 -25.16 8.47 32.49
N VAL A 10 -25.13 7.28 33.09
CA VAL A 10 -24.23 6.18 32.66
C VAL A 10 -24.56 5.75 31.22
N ILE A 11 -25.84 5.66 30.86
CA ILE A 11 -26.26 5.35 29.49
C ILE A 11 -25.75 6.43 28.52
N VAL A 12 -25.98 7.71 28.84
CA VAL A 12 -25.54 8.82 27.97
C VAL A 12 -24.02 8.81 27.77
N ILE A 13 -23.24 8.64 28.84
CA ILE A 13 -21.77 8.56 28.75
C ILE A 13 -21.33 7.36 27.90
N THR A 14 -22.01 6.22 28.07
CA THR A 14 -21.71 5.01 27.29
C THR A 14 -22.00 5.23 25.81
N LEU A 15 -23.14 5.84 25.46
CA LEU A 15 -23.50 6.14 24.07
C LEU A 15 -22.52 7.12 23.42
N ILE A 16 -22.10 8.17 24.15
CA ILE A 16 -21.09 9.13 23.67
C ILE A 16 -19.75 8.42 23.45
N SER A 17 -19.34 7.55 24.37
CA SER A 17 -18.07 6.81 24.27
C SER A 17 -18.06 5.85 23.08
N ILE A 18 -19.18 5.14 22.85
CA ILE A 18 -19.34 4.26 21.68
C ILE A 18 -19.34 5.08 20.39
N GLY A 19 -20.07 6.19 20.34
CA GLY A 19 -20.11 7.08 19.17
C GLY A 19 -18.73 7.63 18.82
N GLY A 20 -18.00 8.13 19.82
CA GLY A 20 -16.62 8.59 19.66
C GLY A 20 -15.69 7.49 19.18
N PHE A 21 -15.76 6.29 19.76
CA PHE A 21 -14.95 5.16 19.30
C PHE A 21 -15.23 4.79 17.84
N LEU A 22 -16.51 4.72 17.44
CA LEU A 22 -16.89 4.42 16.06
C LEU A 22 -16.40 5.47 15.06
N PHE A 23 -16.38 6.74 15.46
CA PHE A 23 -15.85 7.83 14.66
C PHE A 23 -14.34 7.67 14.42
N LEU A 24 -13.54 7.48 15.49
CA LEU A 24 -12.08 7.31 15.43
C LEU A 24 -11.66 6.05 14.66
N VAL A 25 -12.48 4.99 14.73
CA VAL A 25 -12.25 3.76 13.98
C VAL A 25 -12.41 3.99 12.48
N LYS A 26 -13.34 4.86 12.05
CA LYS A 26 -13.59 5.12 10.63
C LYS A 26 -12.52 5.98 9.98
N GLU A 27 -11.99 6.95 10.71
CA GLU A 27 -10.97 7.86 10.20
C GLU A 27 -9.66 7.15 9.82
N GLY A 28 -8.98 7.73 8.84
CA GLY A 28 -7.61 7.41 8.48
C GLY A 28 -7.46 6.91 7.05
N GLU A 29 -6.46 7.44 6.36
CA GLU A 29 -6.15 7.12 4.97
C GLU A 29 -4.65 7.03 4.71
N PHE A 30 -4.31 6.21 3.73
CA PHE A 30 -2.99 6.15 3.12
C PHE A 30 -2.89 7.23 2.04
N GLU A 31 -1.86 8.06 2.16
CA GLU A 31 -1.54 9.10 1.20
C GLU A 31 -0.24 8.74 0.48
N LYS A 32 -0.20 8.94 -0.85
CA LYS A 32 1.01 8.82 -1.65
C LYS A 32 1.77 10.15 -1.56
N THR A 33 2.91 10.17 -0.88
CA THR A 33 3.72 11.38 -0.68
C THR A 33 4.79 11.56 -1.75
N SER A 34 5.28 10.46 -2.32
CA SER A 34 6.22 10.47 -3.44
C SER A 34 6.06 9.21 -4.27
N HIS A 35 6.51 9.26 -5.52
CA HIS A 35 6.54 8.10 -6.40
C HIS A 35 7.70 8.20 -7.36
N SER A 36 8.25 7.04 -7.72
CA SER A 36 9.14 6.89 -8.86
C SER A 36 8.36 6.25 -9.99
N SER A 37 8.49 6.79 -11.20
CA SER A 37 7.96 6.20 -12.42
C SER A 37 9.13 5.82 -13.35
N MET A 38 8.89 4.81 -14.19
CA MET A 38 9.84 4.40 -15.22
C MET A 38 9.18 4.59 -16.59
N ARG A 39 9.96 5.06 -17.55
CA ARG A 39 9.51 5.12 -18.95
C ARG A 39 9.55 3.75 -19.58
N LYS A 40 8.62 3.49 -20.50
CA LYS A 40 8.51 2.22 -21.22
C LYS A 40 9.80 1.83 -21.95
N GLU A 41 10.61 2.80 -22.41
CA GLU A 41 11.88 2.53 -23.11
C GLU A 41 12.98 1.96 -22.20
N GLY A 42 12.89 2.16 -20.88
CA GLY A 42 13.85 1.61 -19.90
C GLY A 42 13.57 0.17 -19.50
N LEU A 43 12.43 -0.39 -19.88
CA LEU A 43 12.04 -1.73 -19.49
C LEU A 43 12.71 -2.78 -20.37
N VAL A 44 13.85 -3.27 -19.89
CA VAL A 44 14.57 -4.39 -20.52
C VAL A 44 13.85 -5.69 -20.17
N LYS A 45 13.50 -6.44 -21.21
CA LYS A 45 12.85 -7.76 -21.10
C LYS A 45 13.67 -8.69 -20.20
N ASN A 46 12.98 -9.44 -19.32
CA ASN A 46 13.58 -10.35 -18.33
C ASN A 46 14.40 -9.69 -17.19
N ASN A 47 14.39 -8.37 -17.06
CA ASN A 47 14.99 -7.71 -15.90
C ASN A 47 13.92 -7.31 -14.89
N SER A 48 14.21 -7.54 -13.61
CA SER A 48 13.37 -7.01 -12.54
C SER A 48 13.75 -5.57 -12.24
N LEU A 49 12.74 -4.74 -12.10
CA LEU A 49 12.88 -3.34 -11.72
C LEU A 49 12.21 -3.10 -10.36
N PHE A 50 12.84 -2.29 -9.52
CA PHE A 50 12.28 -1.88 -8.23
C PHE A 50 11.88 -0.42 -8.29
N LEU A 51 10.64 -0.14 -7.91
CA LEU A 51 10.05 1.20 -7.90
C LEU A 51 9.57 1.58 -6.51
N GLY A 52 10.14 2.65 -5.95
CA GLY A 52 9.83 3.21 -4.64
C GLY A 52 8.69 4.20 -4.66
N TYR A 53 7.85 4.08 -3.63
CA TYR A 53 6.71 4.93 -3.35
C TYR A 53 6.77 5.36 -1.89
N GLY A 54 6.86 6.67 -1.66
CA GLY A 54 6.67 7.25 -0.34
C GLY A 54 5.18 7.23 -0.01
N MET A 55 4.86 6.60 1.13
CA MET A 55 3.51 6.48 1.62
C MET A 55 3.44 7.04 3.04
N LYS A 56 2.31 7.64 3.38
CA LYS A 56 2.01 8.13 4.73
C LYS A 56 0.67 7.59 5.16
N TRP A 57 0.56 7.21 6.43
CA TRP A 57 -0.74 7.00 7.05
C TRP A 57 -1.15 8.27 7.80
N ASP A 58 -2.23 8.91 7.35
CA ASP A 58 -2.85 10.00 8.09
C ASP A 58 -4.07 9.47 8.82
N GLY A 59 -3.94 9.22 10.12
CA GLY A 59 -5.04 8.73 10.94
C GLY A 59 -4.60 8.20 12.30
N ILE A 60 -5.57 7.93 13.16
CA ILE A 60 -5.30 7.48 14.53
C ILE A 60 -4.98 5.98 14.57
N GLY A 61 -3.96 5.62 15.35
CA GLY A 61 -3.50 4.24 15.54
C GLY A 61 -2.57 3.75 14.43
N THR A 62 -2.11 2.50 14.55
CA THR A 62 -1.09 1.93 13.66
C THR A 62 -1.69 0.76 12.86
N PRO A 63 -2.16 0.97 11.63
CA PRO A 63 -2.71 -0.12 10.84
C PRO A 63 -1.63 -1.15 10.51
N THR A 64 -2.03 -2.41 10.42
CA THR A 64 -1.15 -3.51 9.98
C THR A 64 -1.53 -3.91 8.58
N ILE A 65 -0.61 -3.84 7.62
CA ILE A 65 -0.87 -4.24 6.23
C ILE A 65 -1.08 -5.76 6.20
N GLU A 66 -2.18 -6.20 5.59
CA GLU A 66 -2.49 -7.63 5.42
C GLU A 66 -2.16 -8.10 3.99
N LYS A 67 -2.43 -7.27 3.00
CA LYS A 67 -2.25 -7.59 1.58
C LYS A 67 -2.22 -6.31 0.75
N ILE A 68 -1.47 -6.35 -0.34
CA ILE A 68 -1.52 -5.35 -1.41
C ILE A 68 -1.95 -6.04 -2.70
N GLN A 69 -2.86 -5.40 -3.42
CA GLN A 69 -3.39 -5.86 -4.70
C GLN A 69 -3.25 -4.76 -5.74
N PHE A 70 -3.05 -5.17 -6.99
CA PHE A 70 -2.87 -4.26 -8.12
C PHE A 70 -4.03 -4.44 -9.07
N TYR A 71 -4.57 -3.32 -9.57
CA TYR A 71 -5.66 -3.29 -10.52
C TYR A 71 -5.20 -2.59 -11.79
N LYS A 72 -5.46 -3.23 -12.93
CA LYS A 72 -5.20 -2.66 -14.26
C LYS A 72 -6.09 -1.44 -14.50
N GLU A 73 -5.78 -0.63 -15.51
CA GLU A 73 -6.59 0.55 -15.86
C GLU A 73 -8.06 0.21 -16.17
N ASP A 74 -8.33 -0.97 -16.72
CA ASP A 74 -9.69 -1.47 -16.99
C ASP A 74 -10.45 -1.92 -15.72
N GLY A 75 -9.81 -1.86 -14.55
CA GLY A 75 -10.36 -2.26 -13.26
C GLY A 75 -10.26 -3.75 -12.95
N SER A 76 -9.66 -4.57 -13.83
CA SER A 76 -9.39 -5.97 -13.56
C SER A 76 -8.25 -6.15 -12.55
N LEU A 77 -8.31 -7.21 -11.75
CA LEU A 77 -7.27 -7.53 -10.78
C LEU A 77 -6.07 -8.15 -11.51
N LEU A 78 -4.87 -7.67 -11.24
CA LEU A 78 -3.65 -8.30 -11.75
C LEU A 78 -3.51 -9.72 -11.17
N SER A 79 -3.57 -10.71 -12.05
CA SER A 79 -3.45 -12.13 -11.71
C SER A 79 -2.02 -12.61 -11.89
N LYS A 80 -1.51 -13.40 -10.94
CA LYS A 80 -0.16 -13.99 -10.99
C LYS A 80 0.08 -14.98 -12.14
N ARG A 81 -0.95 -15.35 -12.91
CA ARG A 81 -0.88 -16.40 -13.95
C ARG A 81 -0.82 -15.84 -15.37
N GLU A 82 -0.99 -14.54 -15.54
CA GLU A 82 -0.92 -13.91 -16.85
C GLU A 82 0.54 -13.57 -17.10
N ASP A 83 1.16 -14.17 -18.11
CA ASP A 83 2.60 -14.13 -18.46
C ASP A 83 3.11 -12.73 -18.93
N GLU A 84 2.50 -11.67 -18.42
CA GLU A 84 2.64 -10.29 -18.86
C GLU A 84 3.44 -9.46 -17.86
N ILE A 85 2.98 -9.36 -16.61
CA ILE A 85 3.62 -8.55 -15.58
C ILE A 85 3.37 -9.15 -14.19
N VAL A 86 4.45 -9.33 -13.42
CA VAL A 86 4.38 -9.76 -12.02
C VAL A 86 4.86 -8.61 -11.15
N ILE A 87 4.03 -8.25 -10.17
CA ILE A 87 4.36 -7.20 -9.21
C ILE A 87 4.38 -7.78 -7.81
N THR A 88 5.54 -7.66 -7.17
CA THR A 88 5.74 -8.09 -5.79
C THR A 88 6.07 -6.88 -4.91
N PRO A 89 5.17 -6.51 -3.98
CA PRO A 89 5.39 -5.38 -3.10
C PRO A 89 6.22 -5.76 -1.87
N TYR A 90 7.07 -4.82 -1.45
CA TYR A 90 7.92 -4.87 -0.28
C TYR A 90 7.83 -3.56 0.50
N ILE A 91 8.29 -3.59 1.75
CA ILE A 91 8.58 -2.39 2.54
C ILE A 91 10.08 -2.23 2.59
N ASP A 92 10.56 -1.07 2.19
CA ASP A 92 11.97 -0.71 2.28
C ASP A 92 12.24 0.03 3.59
N THR A 93 13.14 -0.55 4.38
CA THR A 93 13.56 0.01 5.68
C THR A 93 14.67 1.04 5.58
N SER A 94 15.47 1.06 4.49
CA SER A 94 16.49 2.10 4.27
C SER A 94 15.87 3.39 3.77
N LYS A 95 14.76 3.30 3.02
CA LYS A 95 14.04 4.42 2.38
C LYS A 95 14.82 5.07 1.24
N GLU A 96 15.72 4.32 0.61
CA GLU A 96 16.65 4.83 -0.40
C GLU A 96 16.31 4.35 -1.82
N ILE A 97 15.42 3.37 -1.97
CA ILE A 97 15.14 2.73 -3.27
C ILE A 97 14.16 3.56 -4.12
N GLY A 98 14.65 4.52 -4.90
CA GLY A 98 13.83 5.28 -5.85
C GLY A 98 13.38 4.45 -7.05
N SER A 99 14.25 4.31 -8.05
CA SER A 99 14.07 3.41 -9.19
C SER A 99 15.40 2.71 -9.46
N MET A 100 15.44 1.38 -9.37
CA MET A 100 16.70 0.64 -9.44
C MET A 100 16.50 -0.77 -10.03
N TYR A 101 17.42 -1.19 -10.89
CA TYR A 101 17.47 -2.57 -11.39
C TYR A 101 17.95 -3.53 -10.30
N GLU A 102 17.52 -4.79 -10.38
CA GLU A 102 17.88 -5.84 -9.41
C GLU A 102 19.39 -6.01 -9.21
N GLU A 103 20.18 -5.88 -10.29
CA GLU A 103 21.65 -5.99 -10.23
C GLU A 103 22.28 -4.96 -9.29
N HIS A 104 21.93 -3.68 -9.44
CA HIS A 104 22.41 -2.61 -8.55
C HIS A 104 21.90 -2.77 -7.11
N LEU A 105 20.67 -3.26 -6.95
CA LEU A 105 20.08 -3.48 -5.64
C LEU A 105 20.83 -4.59 -4.88
N LEU A 106 21.31 -5.61 -5.60
CA LEU A 106 22.17 -6.67 -5.06
C LEU A 106 23.60 -6.18 -4.76
N GLU A 107 24.19 -5.39 -5.67
CA GLU A 107 25.55 -4.84 -5.49
C GLU A 107 25.67 -3.92 -4.26
N GLU A 108 24.65 -3.08 -4.05
CA GLU A 108 24.60 -2.11 -2.94
C GLU A 108 24.06 -2.72 -1.64
N GLY A 109 23.62 -3.98 -1.64
CA GLY A 109 23.13 -4.69 -0.44
C GLY A 109 21.72 -4.29 0.03
N TYR A 110 20.92 -3.63 -0.81
CA TYR A 110 19.57 -3.17 -0.45
C TYR A 110 18.55 -4.30 -0.28
N MET A 111 18.82 -5.51 -0.79
CA MET A 111 17.89 -6.65 -0.68
C MET A 111 17.59 -7.01 0.78
N ASP A 112 18.56 -6.84 1.68
CA ASP A 112 18.42 -7.14 3.11
C ASP A 112 17.48 -6.15 3.82
N HIS A 113 17.19 -5.01 3.19
CA HIS A 113 16.31 -3.97 3.71
C HIS A 113 14.85 -4.13 3.26
N LEU A 114 14.55 -5.10 2.38
CA LEU A 114 13.22 -5.37 1.84
C LEU A 114 12.45 -6.36 2.72
N LEU A 115 11.39 -5.87 3.36
CA LEU A 115 10.48 -6.66 4.18
C LEU A 115 9.20 -7.01 3.41
N ASN A 116 8.61 -8.17 3.72
CA ASN A 116 7.29 -8.51 3.22
C ASN A 116 6.24 -7.51 3.76
N VAL A 117 5.32 -7.06 2.91
CA VAL A 117 4.25 -6.14 3.30
C VAL A 117 3.29 -6.74 4.32
N ARG A 118 3.08 -8.06 4.31
CA ARG A 118 2.12 -8.73 5.20
C ARG A 118 2.64 -8.72 6.64
N GLY A 119 1.84 -8.15 7.54
CA GLY A 119 2.17 -8.00 8.95
C GLY A 119 2.95 -6.73 9.28
N TYR A 120 3.27 -5.91 8.29
CA TYR A 120 3.95 -4.64 8.52
C TYR A 120 3.05 -3.66 9.26
N LYS A 121 3.53 -3.13 10.39
CA LYS A 121 2.82 -2.11 11.18
C LYS A 121 3.23 -0.72 10.72
N VAL A 122 2.27 0.04 10.25
CA VAL A 122 2.49 1.41 9.78
C VAL A 122 2.36 2.35 10.96
N THR A 123 3.42 3.10 11.26
CA THR A 123 3.44 4.08 12.35
C THR A 123 3.16 5.50 11.87
N ASP A 124 3.64 5.84 10.67
CA ASP A 124 3.46 7.15 10.03
C ASP A 124 3.90 7.03 8.55
N HIS A 125 5.08 7.54 8.20
CA HIS A 125 5.68 7.41 6.87
C HIS A 125 6.37 6.05 6.69
N PHE A 126 6.16 5.43 5.54
CA PHE A 126 6.85 4.22 5.13
C PHE A 126 7.17 4.26 3.64
N HIS A 127 8.15 3.45 3.24
CA HIS A 127 8.58 3.37 1.86
C HIS A 127 8.17 2.01 1.30
N MET A 128 7.27 2.03 0.31
CA MET A 128 6.82 0.82 -0.37
C MET A 128 7.61 0.68 -1.66
N VAL A 129 8.15 -0.52 -1.89
CA VAL A 129 8.88 -0.81 -3.13
C VAL A 129 8.16 -1.90 -3.90
N LEU A 130 7.94 -1.68 -5.19
CA LEU A 130 7.35 -2.64 -6.10
C LEU A 130 8.46 -3.28 -6.94
N LYS A 131 8.69 -4.58 -6.76
CA LYS A 131 9.46 -5.38 -7.73
C LYS A 131 8.54 -5.69 -8.91
N VAL A 132 8.88 -5.17 -10.08
CA VAL A 132 8.16 -5.33 -11.34
C VAL A 132 8.98 -6.25 -12.24
N GLU A 133 8.38 -7.36 -12.64
CA GLU A 133 8.98 -8.35 -13.53
C GLU A 133 8.10 -8.43 -14.78
N ILE A 134 8.68 -8.13 -15.95
CA ILE A 134 7.95 -8.15 -17.23
C ILE A 134 8.21 -9.49 -17.91
N GLY A 135 7.11 -10.15 -18.27
CA GLY A 135 7.12 -11.43 -18.94
C GLY A 135 7.50 -11.33 -20.41
N GLN A 136 7.19 -12.39 -21.16
CA GLN A 136 7.56 -12.47 -22.58
C GLN A 136 6.70 -11.57 -23.47
N ASN A 137 5.47 -11.27 -23.04
CA ASN A 137 4.53 -10.38 -23.71
C ASN A 137 4.69 -8.95 -23.18
N THR A 138 5.08 -8.02 -24.04
CA THR A 138 5.24 -6.59 -23.71
C THR A 138 3.97 -5.78 -23.96
N ASP A 139 2.92 -6.41 -24.49
CA ASP A 139 1.61 -5.83 -24.68
C ASP A 139 0.72 -6.12 -23.46
N PHE A 140 1.06 -5.47 -22.35
CA PHE A 140 0.30 -5.55 -21.10
C PHE A 140 -0.38 -4.21 -20.83
N GLN A 141 -1.54 -4.26 -20.19
CA GLN A 141 -2.18 -3.05 -19.67
C GLN A 141 -1.49 -2.60 -18.38
N ASP A 142 -1.30 -1.29 -18.23
CA ASP A 142 -0.67 -0.73 -17.06
C ASP A 142 -1.58 -0.82 -15.81
N ILE A 143 -0.98 -0.62 -14.64
CA ILE A 143 -1.64 -0.65 -13.35
C ILE A 143 -2.15 0.74 -13.01
N GLY A 144 -3.48 0.89 -12.98
CA GLY A 144 -4.12 2.15 -12.60
C GLY A 144 -4.25 2.36 -11.10
N LYS A 145 -4.34 1.29 -10.29
CA LYS A 145 -4.61 1.41 -8.84
C LYS A 145 -3.91 0.36 -7.99
N ILE A 146 -3.57 0.77 -6.77
CA ILE A 146 -3.15 -0.11 -5.68
C ILE A 146 -4.28 -0.20 -4.66
N ARG A 147 -4.65 -1.41 -4.25
CA ARG A 147 -5.54 -1.64 -3.11
C ARG A 147 -4.74 -2.17 -1.93
N ILE A 148 -4.66 -1.39 -0.87
CA ILE A 148 -4.03 -1.78 0.40
C ILE A 148 -5.12 -2.33 1.32
N MET A 149 -5.03 -3.61 1.66
CA MET A 149 -5.85 -4.23 2.70
C MET A 149 -5.08 -4.19 4.02
N TYR A 150 -5.73 -3.72 5.08
CA TYR A 150 -5.08 -3.49 6.36
C TYR A 150 -6.01 -3.73 7.54
N LYS A 151 -5.44 -4.05 8.69
CA LYS A 151 -6.14 -4.25 9.96
C LYS A 151 -5.90 -3.06 10.89
N LYS A 152 -6.97 -2.42 11.35
CA LYS A 152 -6.94 -1.33 12.33
C LYS A 152 -7.96 -1.62 13.43
N PHE A 153 -7.54 -1.57 14.69
CA PHE A 153 -8.37 -1.89 15.86
C PHE A 153 -9.13 -3.23 15.74
N GLY A 154 -8.48 -4.25 15.16
CA GLY A 154 -9.09 -5.57 14.97
C GLY A 154 -9.97 -5.71 13.72
N LEU A 155 -10.30 -4.63 13.04
CA LEU A 155 -11.15 -4.63 11.84
C LEU A 155 -10.30 -4.57 10.56
N THR A 156 -10.63 -5.44 9.60
CA THR A 156 -10.04 -5.38 8.26
C THR A 156 -10.75 -4.32 7.43
N LYS A 157 -9.96 -3.47 6.79
CA LYS A 157 -10.37 -2.43 5.87
C LYS A 157 -9.57 -2.55 4.58
N PHE A 158 -9.99 -1.82 3.55
CA PHE A 158 -9.18 -1.60 2.37
C PHE A 158 -9.26 -0.14 1.95
N GLN A 159 -8.24 0.31 1.23
CA GLN A 159 -8.22 1.59 0.55
C GLN A 159 -7.62 1.40 -0.84
N GLU A 160 -8.19 2.08 -1.81
CA GLU A 160 -7.62 2.19 -3.16
C GLU A 160 -6.86 3.50 -3.30
N ILE A 161 -5.71 3.43 -3.96
CA ILE A 161 -4.84 4.56 -4.23
C ILE A 161 -4.58 4.57 -5.73
N SER A 162 -4.88 5.70 -6.38
CA SER A 162 -4.65 5.88 -7.81
C SER A 162 -3.16 6.03 -8.10
N LEU A 163 -2.70 5.35 -9.15
CA LEU A 163 -1.34 5.53 -9.65
C LEU A 163 -1.22 6.62 -10.72
N GLU A 164 -2.33 7.19 -11.19
CA GLU A 164 -2.46 8.33 -12.14
C GLU A 164 -1.65 8.24 -13.44
N GLU A 165 -0.34 8.11 -13.37
CA GLU A 165 0.61 7.92 -14.47
C GLU A 165 0.87 6.44 -14.79
N GLY A 166 0.31 5.54 -13.98
CA GLY A 166 0.57 4.11 -14.05
C GLY A 166 1.92 3.72 -13.43
N ILE A 167 2.34 2.47 -13.61
CA ILE A 167 3.67 2.00 -13.18
C ILE A 167 4.67 2.15 -14.32
N VAL A 168 4.19 2.08 -15.56
CA VAL A 168 4.97 2.18 -16.78
C VAL A 168 4.45 3.36 -17.59
N SER A 169 5.09 4.51 -17.40
CA SER A 169 4.66 5.74 -18.07
C SER A 169 4.78 5.57 -19.59
N GLY A 170 3.64 5.62 -20.27
CA GLY A 170 3.51 5.47 -21.72
C GLY A 170 3.50 6.80 -22.50
N LYS A 171 3.94 7.91 -21.89
CA LYS A 171 4.04 9.22 -22.53
C LYS A 171 5.47 9.70 -22.68
#